data_AF-A0A359H6F8-F1
#
_entry.id   AF-A0A359H6F8-F1
#
_cell.length_a   1.000
_cell.length_b   1.000
_cell.length_c   1.000
_cell.angle_alpha   90.00
_cell.angle_beta   90.00
_cell.angle_gamma   90.00
#
_symmetry.space_group_name_H-M   'P 1'
#
loop_
_entity.id
_entity.type
_entity.pdbx_description
1 polymer ?
#
loop_
_entity_poly.entity_id
_entity_poly.type
_entity_poly.pdbx_seq_one_letter_code
_entity_poly.pdbx_strand_id
1 'polypeptide(L)'
;SITEPDWGEIGLYSRLPSIDLVANPATYRVPGSQDEAFPVIELISGAITRRQDRFLNEREGYLEREDDLLYYALISSCSNQVTNGLISSRGLGQFEALATTLSSSLNLFVVGQDFSAMARAASKVVEMGGGIALIEKGGISFSFPLKLAGVMSTQSFAEAAVKIQELDEKASALGYKYNDICFSLLFLTCDSLPVLRITASGIIDVKNKRTVVPSRKLNPGECR
;
A
#
# COMPACT_ATOMS: atom_id res chain seq x y z
N SER A 1 -0.24 -20.93 -32.37
CA SER A 1 -0.10 -20.23 -31.08
C SER A 1 -1.03 -20.88 -30.09
N ILE A 2 -0.61 -21.03 -28.83
CA ILE A 2 -1.55 -21.42 -27.76
C ILE A 2 -2.39 -20.17 -27.49
N THR A 3 -3.71 -20.29 -27.56
CA THR A 3 -4.64 -19.20 -27.22
C THR A 3 -4.47 -18.87 -25.74
N GLU A 4 -4.43 -17.58 -25.40
CA GLU A 4 -4.34 -17.16 -24.00
C GLU A 4 -5.53 -17.72 -23.21
N PRO A 5 -5.30 -18.37 -22.05
CA PRO A 5 -6.39 -18.89 -21.22
C PRO A 5 -7.30 -17.77 -20.73
N ASP A 6 -8.58 -18.09 -20.52
CA ASP A 6 -9.44 -17.21 -19.71
C ASP A 6 -9.03 -17.35 -18.24
N TRP A 7 -8.15 -16.43 -17.79
CA TRP A 7 -7.65 -16.39 -16.43
C TRP A 7 -8.78 -16.21 -15.39
N GLY A 8 -9.90 -15.60 -15.78
CA GLY A 8 -11.08 -15.42 -14.94
C GLY A 8 -11.82 -16.74 -14.69
N GLU A 9 -12.04 -17.54 -15.74
CA GLU A 9 -12.69 -18.85 -15.61
C GLU A 9 -11.91 -19.83 -14.72
N ILE A 10 -10.58 -19.74 -14.70
CA ILE A 10 -9.73 -20.57 -13.84
C ILE A 10 -9.49 -19.98 -12.44
N GLY A 11 -10.19 -18.90 -12.08
CA GLY A 11 -10.18 -18.32 -10.74
C GLY A 11 -9.01 -17.41 -10.41
N LEU A 12 -8.22 -16.99 -11.40
CA LEU A 12 -7.07 -16.07 -11.24
C LEU A 12 -7.50 -14.60 -11.43
N TYR A 13 -8.47 -14.16 -10.62
CA TYR A 13 -8.92 -12.77 -10.57
C TYR A 13 -8.46 -12.06 -9.30
N SER A 14 -8.18 -10.76 -9.42
CA SER A 14 -7.88 -9.89 -8.29
C SER A 14 -9.16 -9.62 -7.49
N ARG A 15 -9.11 -9.80 -6.17
CA ARG A 15 -10.19 -9.33 -5.28
C ARG A 15 -9.87 -7.91 -4.83
N LEU A 16 -10.48 -6.94 -5.50
CA LEU A 16 -10.21 -5.52 -5.30
C LEU A 16 -11.33 -4.85 -4.50
N PRO A 17 -11.03 -3.77 -3.76
CA PRO A 17 -12.06 -2.98 -3.10
C PRO A 17 -12.94 -2.27 -4.13
N SER A 18 -14.13 -1.83 -3.70
CA SER A 18 -15.00 -1.05 -4.59
C SER A 18 -14.36 0.30 -4.96
N ILE A 19 -14.69 0.81 -6.14
CA ILE A 19 -14.20 2.10 -6.60
C ILE A 19 -14.62 3.24 -5.67
N ASP A 20 -15.85 3.20 -5.15
CA ASP A 20 -16.39 4.23 -4.24
C ASP A 20 -15.58 4.31 -2.93
N LEU A 21 -15.17 3.15 -2.41
CA LEU A 21 -14.36 3.05 -1.20
C LEU A 21 -12.96 3.66 -1.40
N VAL A 22 -12.28 3.30 -2.49
CA VAL A 22 -10.91 3.79 -2.75
C VAL A 22 -10.89 5.23 -3.26
N ALA A 23 -11.97 5.69 -3.90
CA ALA A 23 -12.08 7.07 -4.35
C ALA A 23 -12.33 8.05 -3.19
N ASN A 24 -12.75 7.56 -2.02
CA ASN A 24 -13.01 8.39 -0.84
C ASN A 24 -11.69 8.72 -0.10
N PRO A 25 -11.24 9.99 -0.06
CA PRO A 25 -10.02 10.38 0.65
C PRO A 25 -10.05 10.07 2.15
N ALA A 26 -11.24 10.04 2.77
CA ALA A 26 -11.40 9.71 4.19
C ALA A 26 -10.92 8.29 4.53
N THR A 27 -10.88 7.38 3.54
CA THR A 27 -10.40 6.01 3.71
C THR A 27 -8.95 5.93 4.20
N TYR A 28 -8.14 6.94 3.90
CA TYR A 28 -6.70 6.95 4.14
C TYR A 28 -6.29 7.64 5.44
N ARG A 29 -7.22 8.34 6.10
CA ARG A 29 -6.92 9.03 7.37
C ARG A 29 -6.64 8.01 8.49
N VAL A 30 -5.72 8.36 9.38
CA VAL A 30 -5.37 7.54 10.56
C VAL A 30 -6.21 8.03 11.74
N PRO A 31 -7.16 7.25 12.27
CA PRO A 31 -7.96 7.66 13.41
C PRO A 31 -7.08 7.87 14.65
N GLY A 32 -7.41 8.88 15.46
CA GLY A 32 -6.79 9.16 16.74
C GLY A 32 -7.79 9.89 17.64
N SER A 33 -7.82 9.58 18.93
CA SER A 33 -8.77 10.21 19.88
C SER A 33 -8.15 11.30 20.73
N GLN A 34 -6.82 11.39 20.74
CA GLN A 34 -6.02 12.33 21.49
C GLN A 34 -4.59 12.31 20.94
N ASP A 35 -3.79 13.29 21.34
CA ASP A 35 -2.35 13.25 21.12
C ASP A 35 -1.77 11.98 21.77
N GLU A 36 -1.00 11.20 21.00
CA GLU A 36 -0.50 9.91 21.46
C GLU A 36 0.83 9.51 20.82
N ALA A 37 1.51 8.58 21.49
CA ALA A 37 2.67 7.91 20.92
C ALA A 37 2.21 6.81 19.94
N PHE A 38 2.34 7.07 18.65
CA PHE A 38 1.96 6.16 17.58
C PHE A 38 3.18 5.33 17.08
N PRO A 39 3.02 4.01 16.85
CA PRO A 39 4.10 3.17 16.33
C PRO A 39 4.30 3.40 14.83
N VAL A 40 5.38 4.08 14.45
CA VAL A 40 5.78 4.28 13.05
C VAL A 40 6.73 3.17 12.60
N ILE A 41 6.56 2.73 11.36
CA ILE A 41 7.48 1.78 10.70
C ILE A 41 8.55 2.58 9.96
N GLU A 42 9.82 2.18 10.08
CA GLU A 42 10.95 2.73 9.31
C GLU A 42 11.63 1.61 8.53
N LEU A 43 11.92 1.83 7.24
CA LEU A 43 12.69 0.88 6.43
C LEU A 43 14.19 1.08 6.64
N ILE A 44 14.86 0.05 7.18
CA ILE A 44 16.31 -0.01 7.36
C ILE A 44 17.02 -0.70 6.18
N SER A 45 16.29 -1.57 5.48
CA SER A 45 16.69 -2.17 4.20
C SER A 45 15.44 -2.50 3.39
N GLY A 46 15.60 -3.14 2.23
CA GLY A 46 14.48 -3.58 1.40
C GLY A 46 13.56 -4.63 2.05
N ALA A 47 13.91 -5.20 3.21
CA ALA A 47 13.04 -6.15 3.92
C ALA A 47 13.00 -5.93 5.45
N ILE A 48 14.00 -5.25 6.00
CA ILE A 48 14.16 -5.04 7.44
C ILE A 48 13.47 -3.74 7.85
N THR A 49 12.55 -3.85 8.80
CA THR A 49 11.86 -2.71 9.40
C THR A 49 12.32 -2.48 10.84
N ARG A 50 12.13 -1.25 11.32
CA ARG A 50 12.27 -0.89 12.72
C ARG A 50 11.01 -0.15 13.18
N ARG A 51 10.62 -0.38 14.44
CA ARG A 51 9.61 0.42 15.14
C ARG A 51 10.22 1.71 15.64
N GLN A 52 9.55 2.81 15.38
CA GLN A 52 9.90 4.13 15.89
C GLN A 52 8.63 4.79 16.43
N ASP A 53 8.52 4.94 17.75
CA ASP A 53 7.33 5.59 18.31
C ASP A 53 7.46 7.12 18.14
N ARG A 54 6.39 7.75 17.64
CA ARG A 54 6.28 9.19 17.41
C ARG A 54 5.14 9.75 18.21
N PHE A 55 5.35 10.86 18.90
CA PHE A 55 4.25 11.56 19.55
C PHE A 55 3.58 12.45 18.51
N LEU A 56 2.34 12.14 18.16
CA LEU A 56 1.61 12.80 17.09
C LEU A 56 0.40 13.53 17.63
N ASN A 57 0.09 14.66 17.01
CA ASN A 57 -1.05 15.48 17.39
C ASN A 57 -2.33 14.93 16.75
N GLU A 58 -3.42 15.02 17.49
CA GLU A 58 -4.76 14.73 17.01
C GLU A 58 -5.46 16.01 16.55
N ARG A 59 -6.12 15.93 15.40
CA ARG A 59 -7.01 16.97 14.89
C ARG A 59 -8.25 16.34 14.25
N GLU A 60 -9.41 16.72 14.78
CA GLU A 60 -10.74 16.32 14.27
C GLU A 60 -10.98 14.79 14.19
N GLY A 61 -10.45 14.04 15.15
CA GLY A 61 -10.52 12.59 15.27
C GLY A 61 -9.43 11.83 14.50
N TYR A 62 -8.37 12.51 14.04
CA TYR A 62 -7.33 11.90 13.21
C TYR A 62 -5.92 12.39 13.58
N LEU A 63 -4.94 11.50 13.43
CA LEU A 63 -3.53 11.84 13.65
C LEU A 63 -2.94 12.61 12.46
N GLU A 64 -2.30 13.73 12.75
CA GLU A 64 -1.57 14.53 11.77
C GLU A 64 -0.16 13.96 11.55
N ARG A 65 0.25 13.81 10.28
CA ARG A 65 1.61 13.38 9.93
C ARG A 65 2.61 14.50 10.17
N GLU A 66 3.82 14.12 10.56
CA GLU A 66 5.00 14.98 10.44
C GLU A 66 5.54 14.95 8.99
N ASP A 67 6.43 15.88 8.63
CA ASP A 67 6.97 16.00 7.28
C ASP A 67 7.80 14.79 6.84
N ASP A 68 8.46 14.10 7.77
CA ASP A 68 9.24 12.89 7.50
C ASP A 68 8.37 11.62 7.47
N LEU A 69 7.05 11.73 7.63
CA LEU A 69 6.12 10.61 7.64
C LEU A 69 5.18 10.65 6.42
N LEU A 70 4.80 9.46 5.97
CA LEU A 70 3.74 9.22 4.99
C LEU A 70 2.59 8.47 5.64
N TYR A 71 1.37 8.75 5.20
CA TYR A 71 0.22 7.91 5.51
C TYR A 71 0.28 6.63 4.69
N TYR A 72 -0.25 5.54 5.22
CA TYR A 72 -0.58 4.36 4.43
C TYR A 72 -1.94 3.78 4.79
N ALA A 73 -2.49 3.02 3.85
CA ALA A 73 -3.65 2.17 4.05
C ALA A 73 -3.42 0.82 3.37
N LEU A 74 -3.69 -0.26 4.09
CA LEU A 74 -3.84 -1.60 3.52
C LEU A 74 -5.32 -1.98 3.56
N ILE A 75 -5.93 -2.13 2.39
CA ILE A 75 -7.36 -2.36 2.21
C ILE A 75 -7.57 -3.82 1.78
N SER A 76 -8.32 -4.55 2.59
CA SER A 76 -8.64 -5.96 2.36
C SER A 76 -10.10 -6.13 1.99
N SER A 77 -10.38 -6.53 0.75
CA SER A 77 -11.74 -6.86 0.30
C SER A 77 -12.26 -8.15 0.94
N CYS A 78 -11.38 -9.11 1.22
CA CYS A 78 -11.76 -10.38 1.81
C CYS A 78 -12.25 -10.25 3.26
N SER A 79 -11.60 -9.39 4.05
CA SER A 79 -11.96 -9.18 5.46
C SER A 79 -12.78 -7.91 5.71
N ASN A 80 -13.05 -7.12 4.66
CA ASN A 80 -13.73 -5.83 4.73
C ASN A 80 -13.12 -4.91 5.81
N GLN A 81 -11.79 -4.79 5.79
CA GLN A 81 -11.01 -4.06 6.78
C GLN A 81 -9.98 -3.15 6.12
N VAL A 82 -9.66 -2.05 6.81
CA VAL A 82 -8.55 -1.17 6.46
C VAL A 82 -7.60 -1.05 7.64
N THR A 83 -6.32 -1.22 7.36
CA THR A 83 -5.24 -0.91 8.31
C THR A 83 -4.61 0.40 7.89
N ASN A 84 -4.90 1.46 8.66
CA ASN A 84 -4.28 2.77 8.47
C ASN A 84 -3.07 2.91 9.40
N GLY A 85 -2.08 3.68 8.98
CA GLY A 85 -0.97 4.05 9.84
C GLY A 85 -0.03 5.05 9.17
N LEU A 86 1.12 5.21 9.80
CA LEU A 86 2.18 6.12 9.36
C LEU A 86 3.49 5.35 9.20
N ILE A 87 4.22 5.68 8.15
CA ILE A 87 5.52 5.08 7.82
C ILE A 87 6.52 6.20 7.56
N SER A 88 7.75 6.03 8.02
CA SER A 88 8.80 7.01 7.77
C SER A 88 9.18 7.02 6.30
N SER A 89 9.27 8.22 5.72
CA SER A 89 9.86 8.47 4.40
C SER A 89 11.35 8.14 4.36
N ARG A 90 12.01 8.01 5.53
CA ARG A 90 13.43 7.64 5.59
C ARG A 90 13.64 6.22 5.07
N GLY A 91 14.30 6.12 3.93
CA GLY A 91 14.55 4.85 3.24
C GLY A 91 13.45 4.48 2.24
N LEU A 92 12.20 4.86 2.51
CA LEU A 92 11.07 4.64 1.61
C LEU A 92 10.99 5.67 0.47
N GLY A 93 11.33 6.94 0.73
CA GLY A 93 11.11 8.05 -0.19
C GLY A 93 9.87 8.89 0.17
N GLN A 94 9.71 10.00 -0.51
CA GLN A 94 8.60 10.95 -0.36
C GLN A 94 7.67 10.83 -1.58
N PHE A 95 6.51 10.21 -1.38
CA PHE A 95 5.55 9.95 -2.44
C PHE A 95 4.32 10.84 -2.31
N GLU A 96 3.88 11.46 -3.41
CA GLU A 96 2.54 12.07 -3.45
C GLU A 96 1.50 10.98 -3.17
N ALA A 97 1.53 9.91 -3.97
CA ALA A 97 0.91 8.62 -3.66
C ALA A 97 1.47 7.48 -4.52
N LEU A 98 1.59 6.29 -3.93
CA LEU A 98 1.89 5.03 -4.58
C LEU A 98 0.88 3.98 -4.12
N ALA A 99 0.24 3.29 -5.07
CA ALA A 99 -0.69 2.20 -4.81
C ALA A 99 -0.23 0.93 -5.50
N THR A 100 -0.40 -0.22 -4.86
CA THR A 100 -0.07 -1.52 -5.43
C THR A 100 -0.91 -2.66 -4.85
N THR A 101 -1.17 -3.68 -5.67
CA THR A 101 -1.70 -4.98 -5.23
C THR A 101 -0.61 -6.02 -4.98
N LEU A 102 0.68 -5.67 -5.21
CA LEU A 102 1.83 -6.49 -4.83
C LEU A 102 2.04 -6.47 -3.32
N SER A 103 1.16 -7.14 -2.60
CA SER A 103 1.27 -7.42 -1.18
C SER A 103 1.20 -8.92 -0.93
N SER A 104 1.71 -9.38 0.22
CA SER A 104 1.82 -10.83 0.50
C SER A 104 0.47 -11.54 0.55
N SER A 105 -0.61 -10.78 0.80
CA SER A 105 -1.99 -11.29 0.87
C SER A 105 -2.89 -10.71 -0.22
N LEU A 106 -2.31 -10.14 -1.29
CA LEU A 106 -3.02 -9.60 -2.46
C LEU A 106 -3.99 -8.46 -2.15
N ASN A 107 -3.82 -7.82 -0.99
CA ASN A 107 -4.55 -6.63 -0.59
C ASN A 107 -4.02 -5.39 -1.34
N LEU A 108 -4.88 -4.38 -1.46
CA LEU A 108 -4.47 -3.09 -2.01
C LEU A 108 -3.72 -2.30 -0.93
N PHE A 109 -2.43 -2.05 -1.17
CA PHE A 109 -1.61 -1.19 -0.34
C PHE A 109 -1.45 0.18 -1.00
N VAL A 110 -1.63 1.25 -0.22
CA VAL A 110 -1.53 2.63 -0.67
C VAL A 110 -0.69 3.40 0.34
N VAL A 111 0.28 4.18 -0.12
CA VAL A 111 1.14 5.04 0.70
C VAL A 111 1.29 6.41 0.06
N GLY A 112 1.31 7.48 0.84
CA GLY A 112 1.45 8.83 0.30
C GLY A 112 1.29 9.93 1.34
N GLN A 113 1.54 11.16 0.91
CA GLN A 113 1.43 12.35 1.75
C GLN A 113 0.07 13.06 1.63
N ASP A 114 -0.66 12.81 0.53
CA ASP A 114 -1.92 13.48 0.19
C ASP A 114 -3.07 12.49 -0.03
N PHE A 115 -4.18 12.66 0.69
CA PHE A 115 -5.29 11.72 0.64
C PHE A 115 -6.00 11.70 -0.73
N SER A 116 -6.06 12.83 -1.44
CA SER A 116 -6.66 12.88 -2.77
C SER A 116 -5.79 12.16 -3.81
N ALA A 117 -4.46 12.30 -3.72
CA ALA A 117 -3.51 11.54 -4.53
C ALA A 117 -3.57 10.05 -4.22
N MET A 118 -3.65 9.67 -2.94
CA MET A 118 -3.81 8.27 -2.52
C MET A 118 -5.09 7.65 -3.10
N ALA A 119 -6.19 8.39 -3.06
CA ALA A 119 -7.44 7.98 -3.69
C ALA A 119 -7.30 7.79 -5.20
N ARG A 120 -6.69 8.76 -5.91
CA ARG A 120 -6.42 8.64 -7.36
C ARG A 120 -5.55 7.43 -7.71
N ALA A 121 -4.48 7.19 -6.95
CA ALA A 121 -3.59 6.05 -7.14
C ALA A 121 -4.35 4.72 -6.99
N ALA A 122 -5.11 4.60 -5.91
CA ALA A 122 -5.90 3.42 -5.59
C ALA A 122 -7.00 3.16 -6.62
N SER A 123 -7.76 4.20 -6.99
CA SER A 123 -8.76 4.14 -8.07
C SER A 123 -8.13 3.64 -9.37
N LYS A 124 -6.95 4.15 -9.74
CA LYS A 124 -6.25 3.71 -10.95
C LYS A 124 -5.89 2.22 -10.90
N VAL A 125 -5.41 1.72 -9.74
CA VAL A 125 -5.11 0.30 -9.56
C VAL A 125 -6.39 -0.56 -9.67
N VAL A 126 -7.50 -0.12 -9.09
CA VAL A 126 -8.80 -0.81 -9.19
C VAL A 126 -9.30 -0.84 -10.64
N GLU A 127 -9.26 0.28 -11.36
CA GLU A 127 -9.65 0.38 -12.77
C GLU A 127 -8.84 -0.55 -13.68
N MET A 128 -7.57 -0.79 -13.35
CA MET A 128 -6.70 -1.69 -14.10
C MET A 128 -6.93 -3.18 -13.80
N GLY A 129 -7.78 -3.50 -12.81
CA GLY A 129 -7.94 -4.88 -12.34
C GLY A 129 -6.77 -5.36 -11.47
N GLY A 130 -6.04 -4.43 -10.85
CA GLY A 130 -4.83 -4.69 -10.07
C GLY A 130 -3.57 -4.22 -10.80
N GLY A 131 -2.49 -4.02 -10.04
CA GLY A 131 -1.25 -3.46 -10.56
C GLY A 131 -0.63 -2.44 -9.63
N ILE A 132 0.11 -1.52 -10.22
CA ILE A 132 0.87 -0.46 -9.56
C ILE A 132 0.48 0.87 -10.18
N ALA A 133 0.29 1.91 -9.37
CA ALA A 133 0.13 3.29 -9.85
C ALA A 133 0.89 4.27 -8.95
N LEU A 134 1.63 5.18 -9.56
CA LEU A 134 2.34 6.28 -8.91
C LEU A 134 1.74 7.60 -9.36
N ILE A 135 1.48 8.48 -8.40
CA ILE A 135 1.05 9.85 -8.64
C ILE A 135 2.24 10.78 -8.37
N GLU A 136 2.51 11.68 -9.29
CA GLU A 136 3.46 12.77 -9.11
C GLU A 136 2.91 14.03 -9.79
N LYS A 137 3.10 15.18 -9.14
CA LYS A 137 2.69 16.50 -9.65
C LYS A 137 1.19 16.53 -9.97
N GLY A 138 0.37 15.87 -9.15
CA GLY A 138 -1.08 15.81 -9.28
C GLY A 138 -1.62 14.82 -10.33
N GLY A 139 -0.76 14.11 -11.07
CA GLY A 139 -1.16 13.21 -12.16
C GLY A 139 -0.56 11.81 -12.06
N ILE A 140 -1.10 10.85 -12.82
CA ILE A 140 -0.55 9.50 -12.90
C ILE A 140 0.78 9.56 -13.66
N SER A 141 1.89 9.38 -12.96
CA SER A 141 3.23 9.44 -13.53
C SER A 141 3.76 8.07 -13.95
N PHE A 142 3.21 7.00 -13.38
CA PHE A 142 3.48 5.61 -13.73
C PHE A 142 2.25 4.77 -13.46
N SER A 143 1.99 3.79 -14.32
CA SER A 143 1.01 2.75 -14.07
C SER A 143 1.42 1.45 -14.76
N PHE A 144 1.28 0.33 -14.06
CA PHE A 144 1.59 -0.99 -14.59
C PHE A 144 0.52 -2.00 -14.17
N PRO A 145 -0.33 -2.47 -15.11
CA PRO A 145 -1.38 -3.43 -14.79
C PRO A 145 -0.80 -4.83 -14.53
N LEU A 146 -1.24 -5.46 -13.44
CA LEU A 146 -0.88 -6.84 -13.09
C LEU A 146 -2.13 -7.72 -13.17
N LYS A 147 -2.54 -8.02 -14.39
CA LYS A 147 -3.84 -8.64 -14.71
C LYS A 147 -4.05 -10.03 -14.11
N LEU A 148 -2.97 -10.75 -13.80
CA LEU A 148 -3.02 -12.09 -13.23
C LEU A 148 -3.03 -11.97 -11.71
N ALA A 149 -4.23 -12.05 -11.13
CA ALA A 149 -4.49 -11.97 -9.68
C ALA A 149 -3.90 -10.74 -8.96
N GLY A 150 -3.58 -9.65 -9.68
CA GLY A 150 -3.01 -8.43 -9.11
C GLY A 150 -1.51 -8.50 -8.86
N VAL A 151 -0.85 -9.58 -9.30
CA VAL A 151 0.58 -9.83 -9.00
C VAL A 151 1.45 -10.09 -10.20
N MET A 152 0.89 -10.59 -11.31
CA MET A 152 1.66 -10.89 -12.51
C MET A 152 1.10 -10.17 -13.73
N SER A 153 2.00 -9.79 -14.63
CA SER A 153 1.65 -9.19 -15.92
C SER A 153 1.48 -10.27 -16.98
N THR A 154 0.66 -10.01 -17.99
CA THR A 154 0.57 -10.83 -19.21
C THR A 154 1.57 -10.40 -20.29
N GLN A 155 2.33 -9.32 -20.04
CA GLN A 155 3.40 -8.86 -20.93
C GLN A 155 4.59 -9.81 -20.93
N SER A 156 5.44 -9.69 -21.94
CA SER A 156 6.71 -10.43 -21.96
C SER A 156 7.61 -10.01 -20.81
N PHE A 157 8.53 -10.91 -20.41
CA PHE A 157 9.50 -10.62 -19.35
C PHE A 157 10.31 -9.34 -19.64
N ALA A 158 10.73 -9.14 -20.89
CA ALA A 158 11.51 -7.97 -21.29
C ALA A 158 10.73 -6.65 -21.12
N GLU A 159 9.46 -6.63 -21.51
CA GLU A 159 8.58 -5.46 -21.33
C GLU A 159 8.30 -5.18 -19.85
N ALA A 160 8.03 -6.23 -19.08
CA ALA A 160 7.82 -6.12 -17.64
C ALA A 160 9.07 -5.60 -16.92
N ALA A 161 10.26 -6.10 -17.29
CA ALA A 161 11.53 -5.66 -16.71
C ALA A 161 11.79 -4.16 -16.95
N VAL A 162 11.52 -3.67 -18.18
CA VAL A 162 11.62 -2.24 -18.49
C VAL A 162 10.65 -1.42 -17.63
N LYS A 163 9.43 -1.91 -17.41
CA LYS A 163 8.44 -1.23 -16.57
C LYS A 163 8.83 -1.19 -15.10
N ILE A 164 9.38 -2.28 -14.55
CA ILE A 164 9.87 -2.30 -13.17
C ILE A 164 11.09 -1.39 -13.02
N GLN A 165 12.01 -1.38 -13.99
CA GLN A 165 13.14 -0.46 -13.98
C GLN A 165 12.68 1.03 -14.00
N GLU A 166 11.69 1.36 -14.82
CA GLU A 166 11.08 2.71 -14.85
C GLU A 166 10.51 3.10 -13.48
N LEU A 167 9.85 2.17 -12.79
CA LEU A 167 9.32 2.38 -11.44
C LEU A 167 10.45 2.61 -10.42
N ASP A 168 11.50 1.79 -10.44
CA ASP A 168 12.63 1.90 -9.52
C ASP A 168 13.39 3.21 -9.71
N GLU A 169 13.59 3.66 -10.96
CA GLU A 169 14.20 4.96 -11.27
C GLU A 169 13.37 6.12 -10.72
N LYS A 170 12.03 6.08 -10.90
CA LYS A 170 11.11 7.08 -10.33
C LYS A 170 11.12 7.06 -8.81
N ALA A 171 11.05 5.87 -8.20
CA ALA A 171 11.10 5.72 -6.74
C ALA A 171 12.42 6.25 -6.16
N SER A 172 13.54 5.95 -6.81
CA SER A 172 14.86 6.43 -6.41
C SER A 172 14.95 7.96 -6.49
N ALA A 173 14.41 8.57 -7.55
CA ALA A 173 14.32 10.03 -7.69
C ALA A 173 13.50 10.69 -6.57
N LEU A 174 12.54 9.96 -5.99
CA LEU A 174 11.73 10.38 -4.84
C LEU A 174 12.36 10.02 -3.47
N GLY A 175 13.58 9.48 -3.47
CA GLY A 175 14.35 9.21 -2.25
C GLY A 175 14.25 7.80 -1.69
N TYR A 176 13.63 6.87 -2.42
CA TYR A 176 13.71 5.44 -2.10
C TYR A 176 15.17 4.95 -2.19
N LYS A 177 15.61 4.18 -1.20
CA LYS A 177 17.03 3.82 -1.05
C LYS A 177 17.40 2.41 -1.48
N TYR A 178 16.43 1.54 -1.76
CA TYR A 178 16.68 0.10 -1.84
C TYR A 178 16.24 -0.49 -3.18
N ASN A 179 16.92 -0.16 -4.29
CA ASN A 179 16.72 -0.70 -5.65
C ASN A 179 15.27 -1.08 -6.02
N ASP A 180 14.81 -2.30 -5.68
CA ASP A 180 13.48 -2.83 -5.98
C ASP A 180 12.43 -2.39 -4.94
N ILE A 181 11.56 -1.45 -5.31
CA ILE A 181 10.48 -0.98 -4.42
C ILE A 181 9.36 -2.00 -4.26
N CYS A 182 9.06 -2.78 -5.29
CA CYS A 182 8.03 -3.82 -5.25
C CYS A 182 8.36 -4.85 -4.17
N PHE A 183 9.63 -5.24 -4.08
CA PHE A 183 10.17 -6.12 -3.04
C PHE A 183 9.92 -5.55 -1.64
N SER A 184 10.24 -4.28 -1.41
CA SER A 184 9.99 -3.63 -0.11
C SER A 184 8.52 -3.62 0.29
N LEU A 185 7.63 -3.26 -0.63
CA LEU A 185 6.19 -3.20 -0.37
C LEU A 185 5.62 -4.60 -0.07
N LEU A 186 6.09 -5.61 -0.80
CA LEU A 186 5.73 -7.01 -0.57
C LEU A 186 6.12 -7.44 0.86
N PHE A 187 7.35 -7.15 1.30
CA PHE A 187 7.81 -7.53 2.63
C PHE A 187 7.22 -6.68 3.76
N LEU A 188 6.88 -5.42 3.52
CA LEU A 188 6.18 -4.58 4.50
C LEU A 188 4.84 -5.20 4.94
N THR A 189 4.20 -5.92 4.01
CA THR A 189 2.90 -6.56 4.25
C THR A 189 2.99 -8.02 4.69
N CYS A 190 4.20 -8.61 4.71
CA CYS A 190 4.43 -10.00 5.05
C CYS A 190 4.42 -10.23 6.58
N ASP A 191 3.54 -11.09 7.07
CA ASP A 191 3.29 -11.38 8.49
C ASP A 191 4.25 -12.40 9.12
N SER A 192 5.15 -12.99 8.32
CA SER A 192 6.12 -13.99 8.77
C SER A 192 7.50 -13.42 9.15
N LEU A 193 7.75 -12.15 8.84
CA LEU A 193 9.03 -11.50 9.14
C LEU A 193 8.99 -10.77 10.50
N PRO A 194 10.10 -10.77 11.27
CA PRO A 194 10.18 -10.08 12.55
C PRO A 194 9.84 -8.58 12.47
N VAL A 195 9.56 -8.00 13.66
CA VAL A 195 9.24 -6.58 13.91
C VAL A 195 7.80 -6.24 13.50
N LEU A 196 7.50 -4.96 13.26
CA LEU A 196 6.19 -4.47 12.88
C LEU A 196 5.92 -4.77 11.40
N ARG A 197 4.73 -5.30 11.13
CA ARG A 197 4.23 -5.61 9.78
C ARG A 197 2.80 -5.13 9.62
N ILE A 198 2.44 -4.81 8.39
CA ILE A 198 1.12 -4.25 8.03
C ILE A 198 0.27 -5.39 7.49
N THR A 199 -0.79 -5.76 8.19
CA THR A 199 -1.68 -6.85 7.75
C THR A 199 -3.12 -6.37 7.72
N ALA A 200 -4.02 -7.19 7.17
CA ALA A 200 -5.44 -6.87 7.12
C ALA A 200 -6.08 -6.72 8.52
N SER A 201 -5.52 -7.35 9.55
CA SER A 201 -6.00 -7.28 10.93
C SER A 201 -5.40 -6.13 11.74
N GLY A 202 -4.39 -5.43 11.21
CA GLY A 202 -3.78 -4.27 11.84
C GLY A 202 -2.26 -4.20 11.67
N ILE A 203 -1.63 -3.34 12.46
CA ILE A 203 -0.18 -3.32 12.64
C ILE A 203 0.15 -4.38 13.68
N ILE A 204 0.87 -5.42 13.29
CA ILE A 204 1.23 -6.53 14.18
C ILE A 204 2.70 -6.47 14.57
N ASP A 205 2.97 -6.78 15.82
CA ASP A 205 4.31 -7.11 16.30
C ASP A 205 4.48 -8.62 16.22
N VAL A 206 5.13 -9.08 15.14
CA VAL A 206 5.26 -10.51 14.82
C VAL A 206 6.04 -11.25 15.91
N LYS A 207 7.07 -10.59 16.47
CA LYS A 207 7.91 -11.19 17.51
C LYS A 207 7.13 -11.44 18.80
N ASN A 208 6.32 -10.48 19.21
CA ASN A 208 5.52 -10.57 20.43
C ASN A 208 4.10 -11.12 20.20
N LYS A 209 3.76 -11.50 18.96
CA LYS A 209 2.46 -12.07 18.55
C LYS A 209 1.26 -11.26 19.03
N ARG A 210 1.33 -9.94 18.90
CA ARG A 210 0.24 -9.03 19.30
C ARG A 210 -0.06 -8.00 18.23
N THR A 211 -1.32 -7.57 18.18
CA THR A 211 -1.72 -6.40 17.42
C THR A 211 -1.37 -5.16 18.22
N VAL A 212 -0.64 -4.23 17.61
CA VAL A 212 -0.27 -2.93 18.21
C VAL A 212 -1.32 -1.88 17.88
N VAL A 213 -1.79 -1.85 16.63
CA VAL A 213 -2.88 -0.97 16.18
C VAL A 213 -3.87 -1.84 15.39
N PRO A 214 -5.13 -1.97 15.80
CA PRO A 214 -6.11 -2.80 15.10
C PRO A 214 -6.53 -2.18 13.78
N SER A 215 -6.93 -3.02 12.82
CA SER A 215 -7.63 -2.54 11.62
C SER A 215 -9.03 -2.04 11.96
N ARG A 216 -9.56 -1.15 11.12
CA ARG A 216 -10.95 -0.70 11.19
C ARG A 216 -11.81 -1.51 10.22
N LYS A 217 -13.02 -1.87 10.65
CA LYS A 217 -14.01 -2.47 9.75
C LYS A 217 -14.57 -1.40 8.81
N LEU A 218 -14.75 -1.80 7.56
CA LEU A 218 -15.49 -1.03 6.56
C LEU A 218 -16.99 -1.33 6.70
N ASN A 219 -17.83 -0.40 6.23
CA ASN A 219 -19.26 -0.59 6.36
C ASN A 219 -19.76 -1.72 5.42
N PRO A 220 -20.82 -2.47 5.78
CA PRO A 220 -21.39 -3.48 4.91
C PRO A 220 -22.07 -2.78 3.71
N GLY A 221 -21.34 -2.66 2.60
CA GLY A 221 -21.76 -1.94 1.39
C GLY A 221 -20.60 -1.48 0.50
N GLU A 222 -19.39 -1.44 1.05
CA GLU A 222 -18.18 -0.90 0.40
C GLU A 222 -17.27 -1.98 -0.23
N CYS A 223 -17.66 -3.26 -0.14
CA CYS A 223 -17.04 -4.37 -0.88
C CYS A 223 -18.10 -5.04 -1.77
N ARG A 224 -17.74 -5.28 -3.04
CA ARG A 224 -18.52 -6.10 -3.98
C ARG A 224 -17.66 -7.29 -4.42
#